data_AF-W6PCA6-F1
#
_entry.id   AF-W6PCA6-F1
#
_cell.length_a   1.000
_cell.length_b   1.000
_cell.length_c   1.000
_cell.angle_alpha   90.00
_cell.angle_beta   90.00
_cell.angle_gamma   90.00
#
_symmetry.space_group_name_H-M   'P 1'
#
loop_
_entity.id
_entity.type
_entity.pdbx_description
1 polymer ?
#
loop_
_entity_poly.entity_id
_entity_poly.type
_entity_poly.pdbx_seq_one_letter_code
_entity_poly.pdbx_strand_id
1 'polypeptide(L)'
;MKNTLFCLFIFCSVSTFAQNGITFKVEKLSKPEELLNLHSPNEIYESLILSDMDIEPYEIKEKNIKVPYHIIAKSESPDSLVSFGPNSFFNGMYQAYADHRPFVLSPDMIWLLISQGFARHINANQESMRNELVDFSGKLSLIVREDKKLEDPTLSWEEIFPQFTEQISQYAGNHLTELLTCNFSTTTSLEKVASEITIMEAVKPYFEFIIIRIVCGIPEITLEGTPEDWEKLLYKARGLKEYKLDWWISELEPLLEEFVKASKGEVNKDFWRNMFKYHSQKRYGAPNIIDGWIVKFFPYDKEGKRNNLKQLEGRNCLPDEIVKVDVKYQEVYGDAVKETPLEFWAGFIGLEQNSKTFALRPQIGWMVRKKDVNKEGLKSKLSADAQKDGWGSGINIRVKEFPAVLLELKEIKRLDIQFIDTIDIPDEISKIKIGSLNLHGKITKEGIERIKRLLPDTDIKINGSRSGSASFMTP
;
A
#
# COMPACT_ATOMS: atom_id res chain seq x y z
N MET A 1 -57.68 -31.83 26.46
CA MET A 1 -56.75 -30.71 26.70
C MET A 1 -55.32 -31.15 26.41
N LYS A 2 -54.69 -30.61 25.37
CA LYS A 2 -53.23 -30.51 25.19
C LYS A 2 -53.02 -29.42 24.14
N ASN A 3 -52.54 -28.25 24.58
CA ASN A 3 -52.39 -27.10 23.69
C ASN A 3 -51.11 -27.27 22.87
N THR A 4 -51.23 -27.28 21.54
CA THR A 4 -50.07 -27.20 20.65
C THR A 4 -49.59 -25.75 20.62
N LEU A 5 -48.53 -25.45 21.38
CA LEU A 5 -47.94 -24.11 21.41
C LEU A 5 -47.18 -23.87 20.09
N PHE A 6 -47.76 -23.07 19.20
CA PHE A 6 -47.13 -22.70 17.94
C PHE A 6 -46.11 -21.58 18.21
N CYS A 7 -44.85 -21.94 18.46
CA CYS A 7 -43.77 -20.98 18.62
C CYS A 7 -43.47 -20.29 17.29
N LEU A 8 -44.11 -19.13 17.08
CA LEU A 8 -43.81 -18.24 15.98
C LEU A 8 -42.41 -17.65 16.20
N PHE A 9 -41.40 -18.19 15.51
CA PHE A 9 -40.08 -17.54 15.45
C PHE A 9 -40.22 -16.23 14.67
N ILE A 10 -40.45 -15.14 15.40
CA ILE A 10 -40.30 -13.79 14.86
C ILE A 10 -38.82 -13.62 14.58
N PHE A 11 -38.45 -13.76 13.30
CA PHE A 11 -37.18 -13.24 12.80
C PHE A 11 -37.13 -11.77 13.16
N CYS A 12 -36.29 -11.42 14.15
CA CYS A 12 -35.91 -10.04 14.36
C CYS A 12 -35.12 -9.61 13.13
N SER A 13 -35.81 -8.95 12.19
CA SER A 13 -35.22 -8.26 11.06
C SER A 13 -34.02 -7.47 11.56
N VAL A 14 -32.83 -7.78 11.04
CA VAL A 14 -31.60 -7.05 11.33
C VAL A 14 -31.92 -5.58 11.11
N SER A 15 -31.85 -4.79 12.17
CA SER A 15 -32.18 -3.37 12.08
C SER A 15 -31.07 -2.72 11.28
N THR A 16 -31.30 -2.55 9.98
CA THR A 16 -30.57 -1.57 9.18
C THR A 16 -30.89 -0.21 9.79
N PHE A 17 -30.12 0.17 10.82
CA PHE A 17 -30.05 1.54 11.28
C PHE A 17 -29.75 2.36 10.04
N ALA A 18 -30.73 3.15 9.60
CA ALA A 18 -30.48 4.21 8.65
C ALA A 18 -29.52 5.17 9.35
N GLN A 19 -28.21 4.97 9.14
CA GLN A 19 -27.22 5.90 9.65
C GLN A 19 -27.53 7.25 9.02
N ASN A 20 -27.80 8.24 9.87
CA ASN A 20 -27.89 9.61 9.41
C ASN A 20 -26.62 9.93 8.62
N GLY A 21 -26.79 10.63 7.50
CA GLY A 21 -25.70 10.87 6.56
C GLY A 21 -26.17 11.65 5.34
N ILE A 22 -25.22 12.04 4.51
CA ILE A 22 -25.44 12.84 3.31
C ILE A 22 -24.71 12.24 2.12
N THR A 23 -25.40 12.17 0.98
CA THR A 23 -24.83 11.76 -0.30
C THR A 23 -24.74 12.97 -1.24
N PHE A 24 -23.58 13.19 -1.85
CA PHE A 24 -23.36 14.30 -2.78
C PHE A 24 -22.52 13.91 -3.99
N LYS A 25 -22.80 14.57 -5.12
CA LYS A 25 -22.12 14.34 -6.41
C LYS A 25 -20.87 15.19 -6.54
N VAL A 26 -19.76 14.53 -6.85
CA VAL A 26 -18.44 15.11 -7.04
C VAL A 26 -18.22 15.37 -8.54
N GLU A 27 -18.30 14.33 -9.36
CA GLU A 27 -18.07 14.38 -10.82
C GLU A 27 -19.16 13.64 -11.62
N LYS A 28 -19.32 14.01 -12.90
CA LYS A 28 -20.26 13.36 -13.82
C LYS A 28 -19.55 12.29 -14.65
N LEU A 29 -19.45 11.09 -14.10
CA LEU A 29 -18.80 9.94 -14.73
C LEU A 29 -19.83 8.89 -15.16
N SER A 30 -19.43 7.97 -16.04
CA SER A 30 -20.23 6.78 -16.36
C SER A 30 -20.32 5.86 -15.14
N LYS A 31 -21.41 5.09 -15.03
CA LYS A 31 -21.50 4.03 -14.02
C LYS A 31 -20.58 2.84 -14.39
N PRO A 32 -20.11 2.06 -13.42
CA PRO A 32 -19.49 0.77 -13.67
C PRO A 32 -20.44 -0.17 -14.41
N GLU A 33 -19.87 -1.07 -15.22
CA GLU A 33 -20.63 -2.08 -15.97
C GLU A 33 -20.87 -3.35 -15.13
N GLU A 34 -19.93 -3.71 -14.25
CA GLU A 34 -19.92 -4.98 -13.52
C GLU A 34 -19.71 -4.81 -12.00
N LEU A 35 -20.18 -5.80 -11.25
CA LEU A 35 -19.90 -5.95 -9.81
C LEU A 35 -18.50 -6.56 -9.62
N LEU A 36 -17.78 -6.07 -8.62
CA LEU A 36 -16.50 -6.66 -8.20
C LEU A 36 -16.72 -8.05 -7.57
N ASN A 37 -15.70 -8.90 -7.68
CA ASN A 37 -15.66 -10.22 -7.05
C ASN A 37 -15.87 -10.13 -5.53
N LEU A 38 -16.65 -11.06 -5.01
CA LEU A 38 -17.02 -11.16 -3.60
C LEU A 38 -16.39 -12.42 -2.99
N HIS A 39 -15.86 -12.27 -1.78
CA HIS A 39 -15.23 -13.33 -1.00
C HIS A 39 -15.97 -13.51 0.31
N SER A 40 -16.06 -14.74 0.81
CA SER A 40 -16.62 -14.99 2.13
C SER A 40 -15.69 -14.46 3.23
N PRO A 41 -16.21 -14.09 4.41
CA PRO A 41 -15.38 -13.64 5.52
C PRO A 41 -14.28 -14.62 5.92
N ASN A 42 -14.51 -15.94 5.79
CA ASN A 42 -13.52 -16.94 6.14
C ASN A 42 -12.32 -16.91 5.18
N GLU A 43 -12.58 -16.86 3.87
CA GLU A 43 -11.52 -16.73 2.84
C GLU A 43 -10.71 -15.44 3.02
N ILE A 44 -11.36 -14.35 3.43
CA ILE A 44 -10.71 -13.07 3.72
C ILE A 44 -9.76 -13.19 4.91
N TYR A 45 -10.21 -13.70 6.06
CA TYR A 45 -9.35 -13.85 7.24
C TYR A 45 -8.20 -14.85 7.01
N GLU A 46 -8.45 -15.94 6.26
CA GLU A 46 -7.38 -16.85 5.84
C GLU A 46 -6.38 -16.15 4.91
N SER A 47 -6.84 -15.41 3.90
CA SER A 47 -6.00 -14.64 2.98
C SER A 47 -5.15 -13.56 3.67
N LEU A 48 -5.68 -12.90 4.71
CA LEU A 48 -4.91 -11.98 5.55
C LEU A 48 -3.76 -12.69 6.28
N ILE A 49 -3.99 -13.91 6.79
CA ILE A 49 -2.94 -14.72 7.44
C ILE A 49 -1.89 -15.17 6.40
N LEU A 50 -2.32 -15.55 5.20
CA LEU A 50 -1.41 -15.94 4.11
C LEU A 50 -0.53 -14.76 3.67
N SER A 51 -1.12 -13.58 3.50
CA SER A 51 -0.42 -12.35 3.12
C SER A 51 0.63 -11.93 4.16
N ASP A 52 0.33 -12.06 5.46
CA ASP A 52 1.30 -11.81 6.53
C ASP A 52 2.47 -12.81 6.55
N MET A 53 2.21 -14.02 6.08
CA MET A 53 3.22 -15.08 5.91
C MET A 53 3.94 -15.00 4.56
N ASP A 54 3.61 -14.00 3.73
CA ASP A 54 4.12 -13.82 2.37
C ASP A 54 3.82 -15.04 1.46
N ILE A 55 2.72 -15.75 1.72
CA ILE A 55 2.28 -16.94 0.96
C ILE A 55 1.15 -16.54 0.02
N GLU A 56 1.27 -16.87 -1.26
CA GLU A 56 0.19 -16.69 -2.23
C GLU A 56 -0.81 -17.87 -2.19
N PRO A 57 -2.14 -17.65 -2.34
CA PRO A 57 -3.13 -18.72 -2.18
C PRO A 57 -2.95 -19.94 -3.10
N TYR A 58 -2.38 -19.76 -4.29
CA TYR A 58 -2.11 -20.86 -5.22
C TYR A 58 -0.97 -21.77 -4.73
N GLU A 59 0.00 -21.22 -3.99
CA GLU A 59 1.17 -21.95 -3.50
C GLU A 59 0.80 -23.03 -2.49
N ILE A 60 -0.29 -22.84 -1.72
CA ILE A 60 -0.77 -23.84 -0.76
C ILE A 60 -0.98 -25.19 -1.44
N LYS A 61 -1.66 -25.19 -2.60
CA LYS A 61 -1.98 -26.40 -3.36
C LYS A 61 -0.78 -26.90 -4.17
N GLU A 62 -0.04 -25.99 -4.80
CA GLU A 62 1.11 -26.35 -5.64
C GLU A 62 2.29 -26.91 -4.83
N LYS A 63 2.56 -26.32 -3.67
CA LYS A 63 3.70 -26.64 -2.79
C LYS A 63 3.30 -27.49 -1.56
N ASN A 64 2.01 -27.84 -1.42
CA ASN A 64 1.46 -28.60 -0.28
C ASN A 64 1.81 -27.97 1.10
N ILE A 65 1.74 -26.63 1.18
CA ILE A 65 2.08 -25.88 2.39
C ILE A 65 0.96 -26.06 3.44
N LYS A 66 1.34 -26.42 4.66
CA LYS A 66 0.40 -26.51 5.79
C LYS A 66 0.37 -25.17 6.53
N VAL A 67 -0.77 -24.50 6.51
CA VAL A 67 -0.94 -23.17 7.12
C VAL A 67 -1.72 -23.29 8.44
N PRO A 68 -1.12 -22.91 9.59
CA PRO A 68 -1.78 -22.93 10.89
C PRO A 68 -2.63 -21.66 11.09
N TYR A 69 -3.80 -21.57 10.44
CA TYR A 69 -4.68 -20.40 10.56
C TYR A 69 -5.05 -20.09 12.02
N HIS A 70 -5.45 -21.12 12.78
CA HIS A 70 -5.71 -21.08 14.22
C HIS A 70 -6.67 -19.99 14.72
N ILE A 71 -7.59 -19.52 13.86
CA ILE A 71 -8.64 -18.56 14.23
C ILE A 71 -9.55 -19.20 15.29
N ILE A 72 -9.78 -18.48 16.39
CA ILE A 72 -10.61 -18.89 17.53
C ILE A 72 -11.94 -18.12 17.51
N ALA A 73 -11.86 -16.83 17.23
CA ALA A 73 -13.01 -15.92 17.16
C ALA A 73 -12.76 -14.82 16.12
N LYS A 74 -13.83 -14.24 15.59
CA LYS A 74 -13.78 -13.10 14.66
C LYS A 74 -15.05 -12.27 14.78
N SER A 75 -15.00 -11.02 14.34
CA SER A 75 -16.17 -10.15 14.27
C SER A 75 -17.24 -10.74 13.33
N GLU A 76 -18.49 -10.37 13.57
CA GLU A 76 -19.52 -10.45 12.54
C GLU A 76 -19.18 -9.49 11.39
N SER A 77 -19.67 -9.83 10.20
CA SER A 77 -19.52 -9.07 8.96
C SER A 77 -20.61 -9.51 7.97
N PRO A 78 -20.89 -8.77 6.90
CA PRO A 78 -21.72 -9.26 5.79
C PRO A 78 -21.23 -10.62 5.25
N ASP A 79 -22.16 -11.41 4.68
CA ASP A 79 -21.91 -12.77 4.17
C ASP A 79 -20.82 -12.85 3.10
N SER A 80 -20.56 -11.73 2.41
CA SER A 80 -19.44 -11.59 1.49
C SER A 80 -19.01 -10.13 1.34
N LEU A 81 -17.74 -9.92 1.02
CA LEU A 81 -17.13 -8.60 0.83
C LEU A 81 -16.20 -8.62 -0.39
N VAL A 82 -16.00 -7.46 -1.00
CA VAL A 82 -14.82 -7.21 -1.84
C VAL A 82 -13.63 -7.09 -0.91
N SER A 83 -12.48 -7.70 -1.20
CA SER A 83 -11.29 -7.55 -0.35
C SER A 83 -10.04 -7.36 -1.21
N PHE A 84 -9.14 -6.50 -0.73
CA PHE A 84 -7.85 -6.21 -1.37
C PHE A 84 -6.70 -6.50 -0.39
N GLY A 85 -6.87 -7.54 0.42
CA GLY A 85 -5.89 -7.97 1.41
C GLY A 85 -5.64 -6.92 2.50
N PRO A 86 -4.38 -6.72 2.94
CA PRO A 86 -4.04 -5.92 4.10
C PRO A 86 -4.24 -4.40 3.94
N ASN A 87 -4.62 -3.91 2.75
CA ASN A 87 -4.85 -2.48 2.48
C ASN A 87 -6.24 -2.24 1.85
N SER A 88 -7.27 -2.89 2.39
CA SER A 88 -8.61 -2.90 1.79
C SER A 88 -9.30 -1.53 1.74
N PHE A 89 -9.05 -0.60 2.65
CA PHE A 89 -9.57 0.77 2.55
C PHE A 89 -8.93 1.51 1.38
N PHE A 90 -7.59 1.60 1.36
CA PHE A 90 -6.87 2.34 0.32
C PHE A 90 -7.12 1.75 -1.07
N ASN A 91 -6.96 0.44 -1.23
CA ASN A 91 -7.16 -0.24 -2.52
C ASN A 91 -8.63 -0.24 -2.94
N GLY A 92 -9.57 -0.24 -1.99
CA GLY A 92 -11.00 -0.05 -2.28
C GLY A 92 -11.32 1.36 -2.79
N MET A 93 -10.67 2.38 -2.24
CA MET A 93 -10.79 3.76 -2.75
C MET A 93 -10.11 3.91 -4.12
N TYR A 94 -8.96 3.25 -4.34
CA TYR A 94 -8.33 3.15 -5.66
C TYR A 94 -9.27 2.51 -6.69
N GLN A 95 -9.90 1.37 -6.35
CA GLN A 95 -10.84 0.71 -7.25
C GLN A 95 -12.07 1.58 -7.53
N ALA A 96 -12.56 2.32 -6.53
CA ALA A 96 -13.67 3.25 -6.71
C ALA A 96 -13.31 4.42 -7.63
N TYR A 97 -12.09 4.93 -7.52
CA TYR A 97 -11.52 5.94 -8.39
C TYR A 97 -11.29 5.44 -9.83
N ALA A 98 -10.80 4.21 -10.00
CA ALA A 98 -10.53 3.62 -11.31
C ALA A 98 -11.82 3.22 -12.08
N ASP A 99 -12.82 2.68 -11.38
CA ASP A 99 -14.07 2.16 -11.99
C ASP A 99 -15.23 3.16 -11.97
N HIS A 100 -15.04 4.34 -11.37
CA HIS A 100 -16.10 5.33 -11.09
C HIS A 100 -17.22 4.79 -10.20
N ARG A 101 -16.86 4.05 -9.15
CA ARG A 101 -17.81 3.58 -8.13
C ARG A 101 -18.02 4.68 -7.09
N PRO A 102 -19.26 4.92 -6.60
CA PRO A 102 -19.47 5.76 -5.43
C PRO A 102 -18.72 5.20 -4.21
N PHE A 103 -18.32 6.07 -3.27
CA PHE A 103 -17.60 5.65 -2.07
C PHE A 103 -18.29 6.12 -0.79
N VAL A 104 -18.31 5.27 0.23
CA VAL A 104 -18.94 5.56 1.53
C VAL A 104 -17.85 5.73 2.58
N LEU A 105 -17.96 6.78 3.39
CA LEU A 105 -17.04 7.09 4.49
C LEU A 105 -17.83 7.32 5.78
N SER A 106 -17.34 6.81 6.91
CA SER A 106 -17.89 7.11 8.24
C SER A 106 -16.81 7.69 9.17
N PRO A 107 -17.23 8.37 10.27
CA PRO A 107 -16.31 8.88 11.27
C PRO A 107 -15.40 7.80 11.86
N ASP A 108 -15.91 6.58 12.06
CA ASP A 108 -15.13 5.47 12.62
C ASP A 108 -14.04 5.00 11.65
N MET A 109 -14.30 4.98 10.34
CA MET A 109 -13.30 4.61 9.33
C MET A 109 -12.15 5.63 9.30
N ILE A 110 -12.49 6.93 9.24
CA ILE A 110 -11.51 8.01 9.24
C ILE A 110 -10.75 8.07 10.57
N TRP A 111 -11.43 7.89 11.70
CA TRP A 111 -10.80 7.84 13.02
C TRP A 111 -9.89 6.61 13.20
N LEU A 112 -10.23 5.45 12.61
CA LEU A 112 -9.38 4.26 12.64
C LEU A 112 -8.07 4.50 11.87
N LEU A 113 -8.12 5.10 10.68
CA LEU A 113 -6.91 5.47 9.92
C LEU A 113 -5.99 6.39 10.74
N ILE A 114 -6.56 7.43 11.37
CA ILE A 114 -5.82 8.33 12.27
C ILE A 114 -5.26 7.56 13.49
N SER A 115 -6.04 6.67 14.09
CA SER A 115 -5.60 5.88 15.25
C SER A 115 -4.45 4.92 14.90
N GLN A 116 -4.48 4.33 13.70
CA GLN A 116 -3.40 3.48 13.21
C GLN A 116 -2.15 4.30 12.84
N GLY A 117 -2.31 5.47 12.23
CA GLY A 117 -1.19 6.39 11.98
C GLY A 117 -0.52 6.86 13.28
N PHE A 118 -1.31 7.10 14.33
CA PHE A 118 -0.82 7.36 15.69
C PHE A 118 -0.09 6.16 16.29
N ALA A 119 -0.64 4.95 16.21
CA ALA A 119 0.03 3.73 16.70
C ALA A 119 1.39 3.50 15.99
N ARG A 120 1.45 3.74 14.67
CA ARG A 120 2.69 3.70 13.89
C ARG A 120 3.67 4.78 14.30
N HIS A 121 3.22 6.00 14.63
CA HIS A 121 4.07 7.03 15.22
C HIS A 121 4.72 6.57 16.52
N ILE A 122 3.95 6.01 17.46
CA ILE A 122 4.48 5.51 18.72
C ILE A 122 5.50 4.40 18.49
N ASN A 123 5.18 3.41 17.64
CA ASN A 123 6.08 2.30 17.33
C ASN A 123 7.39 2.75 16.65
N ALA A 124 7.31 3.63 15.65
CA ALA A 124 8.48 4.15 14.94
C ALA A 124 9.39 5.04 15.82
N ASN A 125 8.90 5.51 16.98
CA ASN A 125 9.63 6.39 17.88
C ASN A 125 9.97 5.76 19.24
N GLN A 126 9.86 4.43 19.39
CA GLN A 126 10.09 3.72 20.67
C GLN A 126 11.47 3.95 21.31
N GLU A 127 12.52 4.23 20.53
CA GLU A 127 13.86 4.61 21.03
C GLU A 127 14.23 6.08 20.76
N SER A 128 13.30 6.88 20.20
CA SER A 128 13.45 8.29 19.82
C SER A 128 14.69 8.63 18.95
N MET A 129 14.48 8.59 17.63
CA MET A 129 15.35 9.14 16.57
C MET A 129 16.72 8.45 16.35
N ARG A 130 16.78 7.51 15.39
CA ARG A 130 18.04 7.06 14.77
C ARG A 130 17.96 7.03 13.24
N ASN A 131 18.48 8.11 12.67
CA ASN A 131 19.01 8.28 11.31
C ASN A 131 17.99 8.55 10.19
N GLU A 132 18.34 9.52 9.34
CA GLU A 132 17.48 10.23 8.41
C GLU A 132 18.13 10.28 7.01
N LEU A 133 17.32 10.35 5.95
CA LEU A 133 17.71 10.61 4.54
C LEU A 133 18.61 9.48 3.95
N VAL A 134 18.80 9.25 2.64
CA VAL A 134 18.97 10.03 1.40
C VAL A 134 18.52 9.13 0.21
N ASP A 135 18.39 9.50 -1.08
CA ASP A 135 18.17 10.76 -1.84
C ASP A 135 17.75 10.33 -3.29
N PHE A 136 17.48 11.24 -4.24
CA PHE A 136 16.86 10.93 -5.55
C PHE A 136 17.71 11.24 -6.80
N SER A 137 17.50 10.44 -7.86
CA SER A 137 18.09 10.60 -9.20
C SER A 137 17.05 10.23 -10.26
N GLY A 138 16.76 11.14 -11.20
CA GLY A 138 15.76 10.93 -12.24
C GLY A 138 15.62 12.13 -13.18
N LYS A 139 14.85 11.93 -14.26
CA LYS A 139 14.38 13.01 -15.15
C LYS A 139 13.12 13.65 -14.56
N LEU A 140 12.83 14.89 -14.94
CA LEU A 140 11.60 15.57 -14.54
C LEU A 140 10.50 15.34 -15.59
N SER A 141 9.36 14.76 -15.21
CA SER A 141 8.24 14.56 -16.13
C SER A 141 7.45 15.87 -16.32
N LEU A 142 7.35 16.33 -17.56
CA LEU A 142 6.43 17.38 -17.98
C LEU A 142 5.13 16.72 -18.46
N ILE A 143 3.99 17.23 -17.99
CA ILE A 143 2.71 16.52 -18.15
C ILE A 143 1.67 17.45 -18.77
N VAL A 144 1.06 17.01 -19.88
CA VAL A 144 -0.06 17.67 -20.53
C VAL A 144 -1.32 16.85 -20.32
N ARG A 145 -2.40 17.50 -19.87
CA ARG A 145 -3.71 16.85 -19.71
C ARG A 145 -4.50 16.99 -21.00
N GLU A 146 -5.08 15.90 -21.48
CA GLU A 146 -6.03 15.86 -22.59
C GLU A 146 -7.21 14.96 -22.23
N ASP A 147 -8.45 15.42 -22.42
CA ASP A 147 -9.64 14.68 -22.02
C ASP A 147 -10.24 13.83 -23.16
N LYS A 148 -9.93 14.19 -24.42
CA LYS A 148 -10.31 13.46 -25.64
C LYS A 148 -9.56 12.13 -25.76
N LYS A 149 -10.14 11.17 -26.50
CA LYS A 149 -9.46 9.90 -26.82
C LYS A 149 -8.36 10.14 -27.86
N LEU A 150 -7.37 9.26 -27.92
CA LEU A 150 -6.30 9.33 -28.91
C LEU A 150 -6.82 9.25 -30.35
N GLU A 151 -7.90 8.48 -30.55
CA GLU A 151 -8.59 8.28 -31.83
C GLU A 151 -9.74 9.27 -32.06
N ASP A 152 -9.93 10.25 -31.18
CA ASP A 152 -10.98 11.28 -31.35
C ASP A 152 -10.60 12.21 -32.51
N PRO A 153 -11.40 12.32 -33.59
CA PRO A 153 -11.06 13.16 -34.74
C PRO A 153 -11.08 14.66 -34.42
N THR A 154 -11.49 15.06 -33.21
CA THR A 154 -11.44 16.44 -32.73
C THR A 154 -10.23 16.73 -31.82
N LEU A 155 -9.35 15.75 -31.58
CA LEU A 155 -8.09 15.92 -30.86
C LEU A 155 -7.14 16.82 -31.66
N SER A 156 -6.79 18.00 -31.13
CA SER A 156 -5.83 18.90 -31.77
C SER A 156 -4.46 18.76 -31.13
N TRP A 157 -3.53 18.19 -31.88
CA TRP A 157 -2.14 18.06 -31.47
C TRP A 157 -1.45 19.43 -31.42
N GLU A 158 -1.90 20.36 -32.26
CA GLU A 158 -1.48 21.76 -32.31
C GLU A 158 -1.78 22.52 -31.01
N GLU A 159 -2.76 22.08 -30.22
CA GLU A 159 -3.06 22.61 -28.88
C GLU A 159 -2.20 21.94 -27.78
N ILE A 160 -1.63 20.76 -28.02
CA ILE A 160 -0.85 19.97 -27.05
C ILE A 160 0.61 20.40 -26.97
N PHE A 161 1.29 20.56 -28.12
CA PHE A 161 2.73 20.88 -28.13
C PHE A 161 3.10 22.21 -27.44
N PRO A 162 2.31 23.31 -27.56
CA PRO A 162 2.56 24.55 -26.83
C PRO A 162 2.54 24.39 -25.29
N GLN A 163 1.80 23.42 -24.77
CA GLN A 163 1.70 23.17 -23.33
C GLN A 163 2.95 22.47 -22.77
N PHE A 164 3.72 21.77 -23.61
CA PHE A 164 5.06 21.30 -23.24
C PHE A 164 6.07 22.45 -23.27
N THR A 165 6.04 23.34 -24.27
CA THR A 165 6.98 24.47 -24.34
C THR A 165 6.73 25.52 -23.25
N GLU A 166 5.48 25.76 -22.82
CA GLU A 166 5.17 26.56 -21.64
C GLU A 166 5.75 25.95 -20.33
N GLN A 167 5.76 24.62 -20.22
CA GLN A 167 6.42 23.95 -19.09
C GLN A 167 7.95 24.01 -19.18
N ILE A 168 8.52 23.85 -20.38
CA ILE A 168 9.97 23.98 -20.60
C ILE A 168 10.45 25.40 -20.26
N SER A 169 9.73 26.46 -20.63
CA SER A 169 10.12 27.84 -20.33
C SER A 169 10.16 28.16 -18.83
N GLN A 170 9.35 27.48 -18.01
CA GLN A 170 9.38 27.61 -16.55
C GLN A 170 10.67 27.06 -15.91
N TYR A 171 11.34 26.10 -16.56
CA TYR A 171 12.58 25.48 -16.06
C TYR A 171 13.84 25.97 -16.78
N ALA A 172 13.78 26.20 -18.09
CA ALA A 172 14.90 26.61 -18.93
C ALA A 172 14.93 28.13 -19.24
N GLY A 173 13.89 28.86 -18.84
CA GLY A 173 13.69 30.28 -19.15
C GLY A 173 13.12 30.49 -20.57
N ASN A 174 12.35 31.56 -20.73
CA ASN A 174 11.67 31.87 -22.00
C ASN A 174 12.61 32.00 -23.20
N HIS A 175 13.87 32.43 -22.99
CA HIS A 175 14.81 32.69 -24.08
C HIS A 175 15.07 31.46 -24.96
N LEU A 176 15.20 30.26 -24.37
CA LEU A 176 15.42 29.03 -25.15
C LEU A 176 14.21 28.70 -26.02
N THR A 177 13.01 28.82 -25.46
CA THR A 177 11.75 28.56 -26.18
C THR A 177 11.47 29.60 -27.25
N GLU A 178 11.72 30.89 -26.98
CA GLU A 178 11.54 32.00 -27.93
C GLU A 178 12.55 31.94 -29.09
N LEU A 179 13.79 31.53 -28.83
CA LEU A 179 14.85 31.42 -29.84
C LEU A 179 14.62 30.26 -30.83
N LEU A 180 14.07 29.15 -30.33
CA LEU A 180 13.89 27.92 -31.13
C LEU A 180 12.49 27.80 -31.75
N THR A 181 11.48 28.53 -31.25
CA THR A 181 10.14 28.53 -31.84
C THR A 181 10.13 29.31 -33.16
N CYS A 182 9.68 28.68 -34.24
CA CYS A 182 9.43 29.34 -35.51
C CYS A 182 8.42 30.49 -35.33
N ASN A 183 8.82 31.70 -35.75
CA ASN A 183 8.02 32.93 -35.66
C ASN A 183 8.28 33.87 -36.86
N PHE A 184 8.64 33.30 -38.00
CA PHE A 184 8.99 34.04 -39.22
C PHE A 184 7.74 34.45 -40.02
N SER A 185 7.90 35.36 -40.99
CA SER A 185 6.82 35.79 -41.88
C SER A 185 6.21 34.69 -42.77
N THR A 186 6.88 33.53 -42.86
CA THR A 186 6.41 32.33 -43.57
C THR A 186 5.92 31.23 -42.63
N THR A 187 5.95 31.42 -41.31
CA THR A 187 5.56 30.40 -40.33
C THR A 187 4.04 30.23 -40.30
N THR A 188 3.58 29.01 -40.55
CA THR A 188 2.21 28.57 -40.27
C THR A 188 2.15 27.78 -38.95
N SER A 189 0.97 27.25 -38.59
CA SER A 189 0.85 26.32 -37.46
C SER A 189 1.74 25.09 -37.60
N LEU A 190 1.99 24.61 -38.83
CA LEU A 190 2.82 23.45 -39.11
C LEU A 190 4.28 23.68 -38.71
N GLU A 191 4.90 24.77 -39.19
CA GLU A 191 6.30 25.08 -38.87
C GLU A 191 6.47 25.43 -37.39
N LYS A 192 5.45 26.05 -36.76
CA LYS A 192 5.43 26.31 -35.32
C LYS A 192 5.45 25.00 -34.53
N VAL A 193 4.53 24.07 -34.79
CA VAL A 193 4.48 22.76 -34.13
C VAL A 193 5.78 21.96 -34.35
N ALA A 194 6.32 21.93 -35.57
CA ALA A 194 7.58 21.25 -35.86
C ALA A 194 8.74 21.81 -35.00
N SER A 195 8.77 23.13 -34.79
CA SER A 195 9.76 23.78 -33.93
C SER A 195 9.56 23.50 -32.43
N GLU A 196 8.31 23.43 -31.96
CA GLU A 196 7.97 23.08 -30.57
C GLU A 196 8.37 21.63 -30.26
N ILE A 197 8.16 20.70 -31.20
CA ILE A 197 8.67 19.31 -31.10
C ILE A 197 10.21 19.29 -31.10
N THR A 198 10.87 20.17 -31.87
CA THR A 198 12.34 20.27 -31.90
C THR A 198 12.89 20.82 -30.56
N ILE A 199 12.17 21.74 -29.91
CA ILE A 199 12.49 22.18 -28.54
C ILE A 199 12.42 21.00 -27.56
N MET A 200 11.34 20.20 -27.62
CA MET A 200 11.21 18.98 -26.81
C MET A 200 12.37 18.01 -27.09
N GLU A 201 12.79 17.86 -28.35
CA GLU A 201 13.89 17.01 -28.77
C GLU A 201 15.23 17.43 -28.15
N ALA A 202 15.51 18.74 -28.07
CA ALA A 202 16.73 19.30 -27.49
C ALA A 202 16.82 19.06 -25.97
N VAL A 203 15.69 19.02 -25.26
CA VAL A 203 15.66 18.89 -23.79
C VAL A 203 15.26 17.50 -23.28
N LYS A 204 14.97 16.53 -24.17
CA LYS A 204 14.70 15.11 -23.83
C LYS A 204 15.75 14.37 -22.97
N PRO A 205 17.03 14.82 -22.81
CA PRO A 205 17.92 14.21 -21.82
C PRO A 205 17.50 14.51 -20.37
N TYR A 206 16.83 15.65 -20.13
CA TYR A 206 16.48 16.16 -18.80
C TYR A 206 15.03 15.91 -18.43
N PHE A 207 14.13 15.90 -19.43
CA PHE A 207 12.70 15.75 -19.24
C PHE A 207 12.15 14.45 -19.84
N GLU A 208 11.02 14.03 -19.28
CA GLU A 208 10.10 13.05 -19.86
C GLU A 208 8.81 13.77 -20.27
N PHE A 209 8.21 13.42 -21.40
CA PHE A 209 7.01 14.08 -21.91
C PHE A 209 5.81 13.13 -21.86
N ILE A 210 4.80 13.46 -21.06
CA ILE A 210 3.63 12.62 -20.83
C ILE A 210 2.37 13.38 -21.25
N ILE A 211 1.58 12.80 -22.16
CA ILE A 211 0.19 13.20 -22.38
C ILE A 211 -0.67 12.25 -21.56
N ILE A 212 -1.47 12.78 -20.64
CA ILE A 212 -2.34 11.98 -19.77
C ILE A 212 -3.82 12.27 -20.03
N ARG A 213 -4.56 11.19 -20.27
CA ARG A 213 -6.02 11.19 -20.29
C ARG A 213 -6.58 10.66 -18.98
N ILE A 214 -7.14 11.55 -18.17
CA ILE A 214 -7.78 11.19 -16.90
C ILE A 214 -9.22 10.77 -17.21
N VAL A 215 -9.47 9.46 -17.27
CA VAL A 215 -10.84 8.93 -17.23
C VAL A 215 -11.37 8.79 -15.81
N CYS A 216 -10.47 8.45 -14.87
CA CYS A 216 -10.75 8.08 -13.49
C CYS A 216 -11.33 9.23 -12.64
N GLY A 217 -12.03 8.87 -11.57
CA GLY A 217 -12.61 9.76 -10.57
C GLY A 217 -13.69 9.04 -9.75
N ILE A 218 -14.08 9.61 -8.60
CA ILE A 218 -15.19 9.08 -7.79
C ILE A 218 -16.43 9.96 -8.01
N PRO A 219 -17.53 9.46 -8.58
CA PRO A 219 -18.64 10.31 -9.00
C PRO A 219 -19.49 10.85 -7.85
N GLU A 220 -19.61 10.09 -6.77
CA GLU A 220 -20.54 10.36 -5.67
C GLU A 220 -19.96 9.82 -4.35
N ILE A 221 -20.14 10.60 -3.28
CA ILE A 221 -19.68 10.28 -1.94
C ILE A 221 -20.86 10.27 -0.99
N THR A 222 -20.91 9.27 -0.11
CA THR A 222 -21.79 9.25 1.05
C THR A 222 -20.96 9.39 2.31
N LEU A 223 -21.25 10.42 3.10
CA LEU A 223 -20.77 10.54 4.48
C LEU A 223 -21.85 10.00 5.42
N GLU A 224 -21.55 8.91 6.10
CA GLU A 224 -22.32 8.41 7.24
C GLU A 224 -21.99 9.22 8.50
N GLY A 225 -22.81 9.10 9.54
CA GLY A 225 -22.66 9.84 10.79
C GLY A 225 -23.27 11.24 10.76
N THR A 226 -23.51 11.79 11.94
CA THR A 226 -24.06 13.15 12.13
C THR A 226 -22.95 14.20 12.02
N PRO A 227 -23.26 15.48 11.72
CA PRO A 227 -22.27 16.57 11.80
C PRO A 227 -21.53 16.62 13.13
N GLU A 228 -22.22 16.32 14.23
CA GLU A 228 -21.68 16.25 15.59
C GLU A 228 -20.60 15.15 15.73
N ASP A 229 -20.76 14.01 15.05
CA ASP A 229 -19.75 12.95 15.00
C ASP A 229 -18.48 13.39 14.27
N TRP A 230 -18.64 14.13 13.15
CA TRP A 230 -17.53 14.69 12.38
C TRP A 230 -16.80 15.81 13.15
N GLU A 231 -17.53 16.67 13.87
CA GLU A 231 -16.94 17.68 14.77
C GLU A 231 -16.16 17.03 15.93
N LYS A 232 -16.72 15.97 16.52
CA LYS A 232 -16.06 15.18 17.56
C LYS A 232 -14.80 14.47 17.06
N LEU A 233 -14.80 14.00 15.81
CA LEU A 233 -13.61 13.43 15.17
C LEU A 233 -12.52 14.51 15.00
N LEU A 234 -12.86 15.68 14.45
CA LEU A 234 -11.95 16.82 14.32
C LEU A 234 -11.37 17.24 15.68
N TYR A 235 -12.20 17.33 16.73
CA TYR A 235 -11.75 17.62 18.09
C TYR A 235 -10.76 16.57 18.62
N LYS A 236 -11.07 15.27 18.45
CA LYS A 236 -10.16 14.18 18.86
C LYS A 236 -8.84 14.21 18.08
N ALA A 237 -8.87 14.52 16.79
CA ALA A 237 -7.66 14.63 15.98
C ALA A 237 -6.77 15.81 16.43
N ARG A 238 -7.36 16.97 16.76
CA ARG A 238 -6.66 18.12 17.36
C ARG A 238 -5.92 17.74 18.65
N GLY A 239 -6.54 16.93 19.51
CA GLY A 239 -5.92 16.43 20.75
C GLY A 239 -4.64 15.61 20.56
N LEU A 240 -4.42 15.00 19.37
CA LEU A 240 -3.19 14.25 19.10
C LEU A 240 -1.93 15.14 18.99
N LYS A 241 -2.08 16.47 18.86
CA LYS A 241 -0.94 17.42 18.88
C LYS A 241 -0.11 17.32 20.16
N GLU A 242 -0.75 17.01 21.29
CA GLU A 242 -0.09 16.79 22.60
C GLU A 242 1.05 15.74 22.55
N TYR A 243 1.01 14.83 21.57
CA TYR A 243 1.98 13.76 21.35
C TYR A 243 3.07 14.13 20.32
N LYS A 244 3.37 15.43 20.14
CA LYS A 244 4.37 15.96 19.19
C LYS A 244 4.04 15.67 17.71
N LEU A 245 2.75 15.63 17.40
CA LEU A 245 2.24 15.32 16.06
C LEU A 245 1.75 16.55 15.29
N ASP A 246 2.09 17.77 15.71
CA ASP A 246 1.69 19.03 15.06
C ASP A 246 1.94 19.04 13.55
N TRP A 247 3.07 18.48 13.11
CA TRP A 247 3.46 18.35 11.70
C TRP A 247 2.50 17.49 10.86
N TRP A 248 1.77 16.57 11.50
CA TRP A 248 0.82 15.67 10.85
C TRP A 248 -0.61 16.16 11.03
N ILE A 249 -0.98 16.53 12.25
CA ILE A 249 -2.33 17.00 12.55
C ILE A 249 -2.63 18.32 11.83
N SER A 250 -1.65 19.21 11.64
CA SER A 250 -1.86 20.43 10.84
C SER A 250 -2.13 20.15 9.35
N GLU A 251 -1.75 18.97 8.83
CA GLU A 251 -2.07 18.55 7.46
C GLU A 251 -3.46 17.90 7.35
N LEU A 252 -3.89 17.21 8.42
CA LEU A 252 -5.21 16.55 8.53
C LEU A 252 -6.34 17.52 8.89
N GLU A 253 -6.09 18.48 9.77
CA GLU A 253 -7.10 19.39 10.33
C GLU A 253 -7.90 20.14 9.25
N PRO A 254 -7.30 20.73 8.20
CA PRO A 254 -8.05 21.33 7.11
C PRO A 254 -8.91 20.33 6.31
N LEU A 255 -8.51 19.05 6.24
CA LEU A 255 -9.35 18.03 5.59
C LEU A 255 -10.59 17.77 6.44
N LEU A 256 -10.39 17.54 7.74
CA LEU A 256 -11.46 17.20 8.68
C LEU A 256 -12.47 18.34 8.83
N GLU A 257 -12.06 19.59 8.65
CA GLU A 257 -12.98 20.73 8.53
C GLU A 257 -13.86 20.66 7.26
N GLU A 258 -13.33 20.19 6.12
CA GLU A 258 -14.14 19.96 4.91
C GLU A 258 -15.09 18.75 5.07
N PHE A 259 -14.72 17.72 5.86
CA PHE A 259 -15.67 16.66 6.27
C PHE A 259 -16.82 17.23 7.12
N VAL A 260 -16.53 18.09 8.10
CA VAL A 260 -17.55 18.78 8.91
C VAL A 260 -18.47 19.64 8.04
N LYS A 261 -17.93 20.45 7.13
CA LYS A 261 -18.74 21.26 6.19
C LYS A 261 -19.62 20.38 5.30
N ALA A 262 -19.04 19.35 4.69
CA ALA A 262 -19.76 18.45 3.79
C ALA A 262 -20.90 17.69 4.51
N SER A 263 -20.68 17.23 5.75
CA SER A 263 -21.74 16.60 6.56
C SER A 263 -22.93 17.52 6.86
N LYS A 264 -22.72 18.85 6.87
CA LYS A 264 -23.76 19.88 7.00
C LYS A 264 -24.40 20.30 5.67
N GLY A 265 -23.95 19.73 4.55
CA GLY A 265 -24.41 20.08 3.20
C GLY A 265 -23.55 21.12 2.45
N GLU A 266 -22.49 21.64 3.08
CA GLU A 266 -21.57 22.60 2.47
C GLU A 266 -20.44 21.87 1.73
N VAL A 267 -20.70 21.47 0.47
CA VAL A 267 -19.81 20.59 -0.30
C VAL A 267 -18.87 21.35 -1.23
N ASN A 268 -17.57 21.34 -0.90
CA ASN A 268 -16.49 21.81 -1.78
C ASN A 268 -16.11 20.72 -2.81
N LYS A 269 -16.67 20.77 -4.02
CA LYS A 269 -16.44 19.75 -5.04
C LYS A 269 -14.98 19.61 -5.48
N ASP A 270 -14.21 20.70 -5.49
CA ASP A 270 -12.78 20.64 -5.84
C ASP A 270 -11.96 19.92 -4.77
N PHE A 271 -12.31 20.06 -3.49
CA PHE A 271 -11.70 19.26 -2.43
C PHE A 271 -11.99 17.77 -2.61
N TRP A 272 -13.27 17.40 -2.81
CA TRP A 272 -13.66 16.00 -2.92
C TRP A 272 -13.14 15.33 -4.20
N ARG A 273 -13.09 16.06 -5.32
CA ARG A 273 -12.49 15.57 -6.58
C ARG A 273 -11.02 15.17 -6.39
N ASN A 274 -10.26 15.96 -5.63
CA ASN A 274 -8.84 15.74 -5.42
C ASN A 274 -8.52 14.78 -4.25
N MET A 275 -9.43 13.84 -3.92
CA MET A 275 -9.24 12.94 -2.77
C MET A 275 -8.17 11.88 -3.00
N PHE A 276 -8.16 11.26 -4.17
CA PHE A 276 -7.27 10.15 -4.47
C PHE A 276 -6.08 10.60 -5.34
N LYS A 277 -6.36 11.39 -6.38
CA LYS A 277 -5.34 12.06 -7.20
C LYS A 277 -5.77 13.50 -7.51
N TYR A 278 -4.84 14.42 -7.75
CA TYR A 278 -5.14 15.76 -8.22
C TYR A 278 -5.58 15.73 -9.70
N HIS A 279 -6.72 16.38 -10.01
CA HIS A 279 -7.25 16.46 -11.38
C HIS A 279 -6.75 17.72 -12.12
N SER A 280 -6.08 18.66 -11.45
CA SER A 280 -5.61 19.91 -12.07
C SER A 280 -4.21 19.78 -12.68
N GLN A 281 -4.04 20.16 -13.94
CA GLN A 281 -2.76 20.11 -14.68
C GLN A 281 -1.58 20.78 -13.95
N LYS A 282 -1.82 21.88 -13.21
CA LYS A 282 -0.79 22.59 -12.42
C LYS A 282 -0.31 21.86 -11.16
N ARG A 283 -0.92 20.71 -10.79
CA ARG A 283 -0.61 19.92 -9.59
C ARG A 283 -0.63 18.41 -9.85
N TYR A 284 -0.56 18.00 -11.11
CA TYR A 284 -0.70 16.61 -11.49
C TYR A 284 0.62 15.86 -11.23
N GLY A 285 0.66 14.90 -10.31
CA GLY A 285 1.80 14.00 -10.12
C GLY A 285 1.85 12.91 -11.18
N ALA A 286 3.01 12.27 -11.36
CA ALA A 286 3.20 11.23 -12.37
C ALA A 286 2.15 10.09 -12.27
N PRO A 287 1.90 9.32 -13.35
CA PRO A 287 0.79 8.36 -13.39
C PRO A 287 0.84 7.28 -12.29
N ASN A 288 2.05 6.90 -11.87
CA ASN A 288 2.34 5.91 -10.83
C ASN A 288 2.34 6.47 -9.40
N ILE A 289 2.07 7.77 -9.23
CA ILE A 289 2.10 8.49 -7.96
C ILE A 289 0.67 8.77 -7.50
N ILE A 290 0.37 8.50 -6.23
CA ILE A 290 -0.88 8.93 -5.59
C ILE A 290 -0.60 10.22 -4.83
N ASP A 291 -1.33 11.29 -5.10
CA ASP A 291 -1.04 12.67 -4.65
C ASP A 291 -2.27 13.41 -4.08
N GLY A 292 -3.47 12.80 -4.13
CA GLY A 292 -4.67 13.36 -3.51
C GLY A 292 -4.61 13.33 -1.98
N TRP A 293 -5.53 14.03 -1.30
CA TRP A 293 -5.43 14.21 0.15
C TRP A 293 -5.48 12.92 0.98
N ILE A 294 -5.90 11.78 0.40
CA ILE A 294 -5.86 10.46 1.05
C ILE A 294 -4.47 10.11 1.61
N VAL A 295 -3.38 10.55 0.95
CA VAL A 295 -2.00 10.26 1.38
C VAL A 295 -1.70 10.77 2.79
N LYS A 296 -2.41 11.81 3.23
CA LYS A 296 -2.22 12.44 4.55
C LYS A 296 -2.68 11.53 5.70
N PHE A 297 -3.47 10.50 5.44
CA PHE A 297 -3.85 9.50 6.45
C PHE A 297 -2.77 8.43 6.68
N PHE A 298 -1.69 8.41 5.89
CA PHE A 298 -0.61 7.42 5.95
C PHE A 298 0.74 8.07 6.30
N PRO A 299 0.96 8.53 7.55
CA PRO A 299 2.17 9.25 7.97
C PRO A 299 3.46 8.41 7.99
N TYR A 300 3.35 7.09 7.90
CA TYR A 300 4.45 6.14 7.92
C TYR A 300 4.24 5.06 6.86
N ASP A 301 5.33 4.55 6.28
CA ASP A 301 5.33 3.44 5.35
C ASP A 301 5.41 2.07 6.06
N LYS A 302 5.48 0.97 5.28
CA LYS A 302 5.62 -0.40 5.80
C LYS A 302 6.88 -0.63 6.65
N GLU A 303 7.96 0.10 6.37
CA GLU A 303 9.24 -0.04 7.07
C GLU A 303 9.31 0.89 8.32
N GLY A 304 8.23 1.63 8.61
CA GLY A 304 8.16 2.57 9.74
C GLY A 304 8.84 3.91 9.46
N LYS A 305 9.25 4.18 8.21
CA LYS A 305 9.83 5.45 7.79
C LYS A 305 8.71 6.47 7.57
N ARG A 306 8.98 7.73 7.94
CA ARG A 306 8.01 8.83 7.82
C ARG A 306 7.76 9.20 6.36
N ASN A 307 6.50 9.21 5.96
CA ASN A 307 6.06 9.69 4.64
C ASN A 307 6.05 11.23 4.59
N ASN A 308 6.17 11.78 3.38
CA ASN A 308 6.23 13.24 3.17
C ASN A 308 4.85 13.94 3.19
N LEU A 309 3.75 13.18 3.35
CA LEU A 309 2.35 13.63 3.32
C LEU A 309 1.88 14.37 2.04
N LYS A 310 2.69 14.35 0.98
CA LYS A 310 2.38 14.96 -0.33
C LYS A 310 2.07 13.91 -1.39
N GLN A 311 2.77 12.77 -1.35
CA GLN A 311 2.57 11.70 -2.32
C GLN A 311 2.97 10.34 -1.77
N LEU A 312 2.42 9.29 -2.37
CA LEU A 312 2.78 7.89 -2.16
C LEU A 312 3.22 7.27 -3.50
N GLU A 313 4.32 6.53 -3.48
CA GLU A 313 4.93 5.92 -4.66
C GLU A 313 5.60 4.57 -4.31
N GLY A 314 5.46 3.57 -5.17
CA GLY A 314 6.08 2.25 -5.00
C GLY A 314 5.30 1.31 -4.07
N ARG A 315 5.74 0.05 -3.98
CA ARG A 315 4.97 -1.05 -3.34
C ARG A 315 4.96 -1.05 -1.80
N ASN A 316 5.92 -0.39 -1.14
CA ASN A 316 6.05 -0.40 0.32
C ASN A 316 5.55 0.89 1.00
N CYS A 317 5.03 1.86 0.23
CA CYS A 317 4.66 3.20 0.75
C CYS A 317 3.47 3.20 1.72
N LEU A 318 2.68 2.12 1.72
CA LEU A 318 1.55 1.90 2.61
C LEU A 318 1.92 0.87 3.68
N PRO A 319 1.62 1.14 4.96
CA PRO A 319 1.66 0.15 6.02
C PRO A 319 0.37 -0.68 6.02
N ASP A 320 0.43 -1.92 6.53
CA ASP A 320 -0.75 -2.78 6.64
C ASP A 320 -1.86 -2.10 7.46
N GLU A 321 -3.08 -2.07 6.93
CA GLU A 321 -4.29 -1.55 7.58
C GLU A 321 -4.91 -2.55 8.57
N ILE A 322 -4.33 -3.74 8.70
CA ILE A 322 -4.60 -4.69 9.79
C ILE A 322 -3.49 -4.55 10.85
N VAL A 323 -3.82 -4.02 12.02
CA VAL A 323 -2.90 -4.01 13.17
C VAL A 323 -2.96 -5.33 13.92
N LYS A 324 -1.82 -5.74 14.50
CA LYS A 324 -1.65 -7.01 15.22
C LYS A 324 -1.06 -6.78 16.60
N VAL A 325 -1.54 -7.51 17.61
CA VAL A 325 -1.07 -7.44 19.00
C VAL A 325 -0.92 -8.84 19.58
N ASP A 326 0.26 -9.12 20.16
CA ASP A 326 0.53 -10.35 20.90
C ASP A 326 -0.15 -10.33 22.27
N VAL A 327 -0.80 -11.43 22.65
CA VAL A 327 -1.51 -11.57 23.93
C VAL A 327 -1.20 -12.92 24.57
N LYS A 328 -1.01 -12.94 25.90
CA LYS A 328 -0.86 -14.17 26.69
C LYS A 328 -2.19 -14.48 27.38
N TYR A 329 -2.84 -15.58 27.02
CA TYR A 329 -3.98 -16.11 27.75
C TYR A 329 -3.49 -17.10 28.82
N GLN A 330 -3.81 -16.87 30.09
CA GLN A 330 -3.31 -17.69 31.20
C GLN A 330 -4.46 -18.35 31.96
N GLU A 331 -4.41 -19.68 32.04
CA GLU A 331 -5.29 -20.50 32.88
C GLU A 331 -4.55 -20.84 34.19
N VAL A 332 -5.13 -20.47 35.34
CA VAL A 332 -4.51 -20.67 36.67
C VAL A 332 -5.21 -21.83 37.38
N TYR A 333 -4.43 -22.85 37.77
CA TYR A 333 -4.90 -24.07 38.42
C TYR A 333 -4.06 -24.36 39.67
N GLY A 334 -4.47 -23.87 40.85
CA GLY A 334 -3.77 -24.12 42.11
C GLY A 334 -2.30 -23.68 42.04
N ASP A 335 -1.40 -24.64 41.90
CA ASP A 335 0.06 -24.45 41.87
C ASP A 335 0.64 -24.28 40.44
N ALA A 336 -0.20 -24.31 39.39
CA ALA A 336 0.23 -24.27 38.00
C ALA A 336 -0.45 -23.14 37.19
N VAL A 337 0.32 -22.51 36.29
CA VAL A 337 -0.19 -21.57 35.27
C VAL A 337 0.08 -22.15 33.89
N LYS A 338 -0.97 -22.28 33.08
CA LYS A 338 -0.88 -22.73 31.69
C LYS A 338 -1.09 -21.51 30.78
N GLU A 339 -0.02 -21.11 30.08
CA GLU A 339 -0.07 -20.00 29.15
C GLU A 339 -0.33 -20.48 27.72
N THR A 340 -1.27 -19.83 27.03
CA THR A 340 -1.54 -19.98 25.60
C THR A 340 -1.26 -18.64 24.90
N PRO A 341 -0.28 -18.56 23.99
CA PRO A 341 0.00 -17.35 23.23
C PRO A 341 -1.04 -17.15 22.13
N LEU A 342 -1.57 -15.94 22.03
CA LEU A 342 -2.60 -15.49 21.09
C LEU A 342 -2.10 -14.28 20.31
N GLU A 343 -2.76 -14.01 19.19
CA GLU A 343 -2.66 -12.75 18.47
C GLU A 343 -4.05 -12.16 18.23
N PHE A 344 -4.20 -10.86 18.45
CA PHE A 344 -5.39 -10.09 18.11
C PHE A 344 -5.08 -9.27 16.85
N TRP A 345 -5.92 -9.39 15.83
CA TRP A 345 -5.79 -8.68 14.56
C TRP A 345 -7.03 -7.82 14.34
N ALA A 346 -6.89 -6.56 13.94
CA ALA A 346 -8.01 -5.65 13.72
C ALA A 346 -7.73 -4.59 12.65
N GLY A 347 -8.73 -4.23 11.84
CA GLY A 347 -8.55 -3.26 10.77
C GLY A 347 -9.61 -3.35 9.67
N PHE A 348 -9.30 -2.86 8.48
CA PHE A 348 -10.18 -2.96 7.31
C PHE A 348 -10.05 -4.34 6.63
N ILE A 349 -11.10 -5.15 6.73
CA ILE A 349 -11.10 -6.53 6.19
C ILE A 349 -11.56 -6.60 4.72
N GLY A 350 -12.26 -5.57 4.25
CA GLY A 350 -12.84 -5.52 2.91
C GLY A 350 -13.80 -4.35 2.77
N LEU A 351 -14.66 -4.40 1.75
CA LEU A 351 -15.72 -3.45 1.47
C LEU A 351 -17.00 -4.19 1.13
N GLU A 352 -18.11 -3.70 1.67
CA GLU A 352 -19.44 -4.05 1.20
C GLU A 352 -19.71 -3.33 -0.12
N GLN A 353 -20.24 -4.05 -1.11
CA GLN A 353 -20.58 -3.50 -2.42
C GLN A 353 -22.10 -3.47 -2.57
N ASN A 354 -22.67 -2.29 -2.75
CA ASN A 354 -24.09 -2.14 -3.00
C ASN A 354 -24.44 -2.59 -4.43
N SER A 355 -25.24 -3.64 -4.58
CA SER A 355 -25.58 -4.23 -5.88
C SER A 355 -26.44 -3.34 -6.80
N LYS A 356 -26.97 -2.22 -6.32
CA LYS A 356 -27.82 -1.28 -7.09
C LYS A 356 -27.11 0.02 -7.46
N THR A 357 -26.26 0.52 -6.56
CA THR A 357 -25.52 1.79 -6.75
C THR A 357 -24.06 1.59 -7.12
N PHE A 358 -23.55 0.35 -7.02
CA PHE A 358 -22.12 -0.01 -7.09
C PHE A 358 -21.26 0.66 -6.01
N ALA A 359 -21.87 1.31 -5.01
CA ALA A 359 -21.14 1.99 -3.95
C ALA A 359 -20.31 1.01 -3.14
N LEU A 360 -19.05 1.36 -2.88
CA LEU A 360 -18.17 0.60 -1.99
C LEU A 360 -18.12 1.25 -0.61
N ARG A 361 -18.36 0.45 0.43
CA ARG A 361 -18.32 0.85 1.84
C ARG A 361 -17.29 0.01 2.59
N PRO A 362 -16.15 0.58 3.02
CA PRO A 362 -15.17 -0.15 3.83
C PRO A 362 -15.78 -0.78 5.08
N GLN A 363 -15.30 -1.95 5.46
CA GLN A 363 -15.77 -2.71 6.61
C GLN A 363 -14.61 -2.97 7.58
N ILE A 364 -14.83 -2.59 8.83
CA ILE A 364 -13.89 -2.81 9.93
C ILE A 364 -14.21 -4.18 10.56
N GLY A 365 -13.18 -4.99 10.79
CA GLY A 365 -13.31 -6.30 11.41
C GLY A 365 -12.14 -6.63 12.33
N TRP A 366 -12.26 -7.74 13.06
CA TRP A 366 -11.21 -8.25 13.93
C TRP A 366 -11.23 -9.77 14.02
N MET A 367 -10.09 -10.37 14.35
CA MET A 367 -9.99 -11.79 14.72
C MET A 367 -9.03 -12.03 15.88
N VAL A 368 -9.25 -13.14 16.58
CA VAL A 368 -8.37 -13.70 17.60
C VAL A 368 -7.90 -15.06 17.11
N ARG A 369 -6.59 -15.28 17.05
CA ARG A 369 -5.98 -16.57 16.68
C ARG A 369 -4.99 -17.04 17.74
N LYS A 370 -4.69 -18.35 17.79
CA LYS A 370 -3.51 -18.83 18.52
C LYS A 370 -2.27 -18.42 17.75
N LYS A 371 -1.26 -17.90 18.44
CA LYS A 371 0.01 -17.52 17.82
C LYS A 371 0.76 -18.75 17.35
N ASP A 372 1.26 -18.72 16.11
CA ASP A 372 2.17 -19.74 15.58
C ASP A 372 3.59 -19.54 16.16
N VAL A 373 3.75 -19.88 17.45
CA VAL A 373 5.02 -19.67 18.18
C VAL A 373 6.17 -20.50 17.63
N ASN A 374 5.88 -21.67 17.07
CA ASN A 374 6.90 -22.52 16.44
C ASN A 374 7.19 -22.10 14.99
N LYS A 375 6.43 -21.15 14.43
CA LYS A 375 6.50 -20.71 13.03
C LYS A 375 6.30 -21.87 12.04
N GLU A 376 5.44 -22.83 12.36
CA GLU A 376 5.18 -24.05 11.58
C GLU A 376 4.82 -23.73 10.12
N GLY A 377 4.03 -22.68 9.88
CA GLY A 377 3.66 -22.32 8.52
C GLY A 377 4.81 -21.71 7.72
N LEU A 378 5.67 -20.90 8.37
CA LEU A 378 6.91 -20.40 7.77
C LEU A 378 7.89 -21.55 7.50
N LYS A 379 8.01 -22.51 8.43
CA LYS A 379 8.80 -23.74 8.24
C LYS A 379 8.30 -24.53 7.05
N SER A 380 6.98 -24.68 6.91
CA SER A 380 6.37 -25.38 5.77
C SER A 380 6.63 -24.66 4.44
N LYS A 381 6.58 -23.32 4.41
CA LYS A 381 6.93 -22.50 3.23
C LYS A 381 8.40 -22.68 2.85
N LEU A 382 9.31 -22.38 3.78
CA LEU A 382 10.76 -22.45 3.55
C LEU A 382 11.22 -23.87 3.16
N SER A 383 10.61 -24.91 3.75
CA SER A 383 10.88 -26.30 3.39
C SER A 383 10.50 -26.62 1.94
N ALA A 384 9.40 -26.05 1.43
CA ALA A 384 8.99 -26.23 0.05
C ALA A 384 9.88 -25.42 -0.93
N ASP A 385 10.19 -24.17 -0.58
CA ASP A 385 11.03 -23.29 -1.40
C ASP A 385 12.47 -23.81 -1.52
N ALA A 386 13.02 -24.38 -0.43
CA ALA A 386 14.33 -25.02 -0.40
C ALA A 386 14.51 -26.15 -1.42
N GLN A 387 13.42 -26.75 -1.89
CA GLN A 387 13.43 -27.90 -2.79
C GLN A 387 13.20 -27.55 -4.27
N LYS A 388 12.87 -26.29 -4.59
CA LYS A 388 12.78 -25.83 -5.99
C LYS A 388 14.15 -25.44 -6.55
N ASP A 389 14.27 -25.54 -7.88
CA ASP A 389 15.47 -25.18 -8.66
C ASP A 389 15.04 -24.45 -9.95
N GLY A 390 15.90 -23.59 -10.48
CA GLY A 390 15.62 -22.68 -11.59
C GLY A 390 15.64 -21.18 -11.25
N TRP A 391 15.49 -20.34 -12.27
CA TRP A 391 15.52 -18.87 -12.14
C TRP A 391 14.27 -18.37 -11.41
N GLY A 392 14.45 -17.53 -10.38
CA GLY A 392 13.37 -17.06 -9.50
C GLY A 392 12.92 -18.07 -8.43
N SER A 393 13.62 -19.20 -8.26
CA SER A 393 13.30 -20.21 -7.24
C SER A 393 14.34 -20.27 -6.10
N GLY A 394 14.06 -21.06 -5.06
CA GLY A 394 14.84 -21.10 -3.83
C GLY A 394 14.33 -20.12 -2.77
N ILE A 395 14.99 -20.11 -1.62
CA ILE A 395 14.65 -19.17 -0.53
C ILE A 395 15.28 -17.81 -0.85
N ASN A 396 14.44 -16.78 -0.97
CA ASN A 396 14.85 -15.41 -1.25
C ASN A 396 14.33 -14.49 -0.12
N ILE A 397 15.22 -13.92 0.68
CA ILE A 397 14.83 -13.19 1.91
C ILE A 397 15.65 -11.89 2.12
N ARG A 398 15.00 -10.84 2.64
CA ARG A 398 15.64 -9.61 3.10
C ARG A 398 15.49 -9.50 4.62
N VAL A 399 16.60 -9.39 5.36
CA VAL A 399 16.62 -9.57 6.82
C VAL A 399 17.55 -8.59 7.54
N LYS A 400 17.28 -8.31 8.81
CA LYS A 400 18.23 -7.63 9.70
C LYS A 400 19.26 -8.60 10.29
N GLU A 401 18.81 -9.79 10.65
CA GLU A 401 19.56 -10.85 11.35
C GLU A 401 19.25 -12.21 10.69
N PHE A 402 20.16 -13.17 10.81
CA PHE A 402 19.99 -14.49 10.17
C PHE A 402 18.80 -15.27 10.76
N PRO A 403 17.82 -15.74 9.95
CA PRO A 403 16.69 -16.49 10.48
C PRO A 403 17.10 -17.88 10.95
N ALA A 404 17.16 -18.08 12.27
CA ALA A 404 17.51 -19.37 12.89
C ALA A 404 16.66 -20.56 12.40
N VAL A 405 15.42 -20.30 11.94
CA VAL A 405 14.52 -21.31 11.32
C VAL A 405 15.14 -22.00 10.10
N LEU A 406 16.07 -21.36 9.39
CA LEU A 406 16.80 -21.98 8.27
C LEU A 406 17.69 -23.14 8.74
N LEU A 407 18.20 -23.09 9.98
CA LEU A 407 19.07 -24.13 10.56
C LEU A 407 18.33 -25.46 10.82
N GLU A 408 16.99 -25.46 10.77
CA GLU A 408 16.17 -26.67 10.86
C GLU A 408 16.06 -27.42 9.51
N LEU A 409 16.45 -26.78 8.40
CA LEU A 409 16.42 -27.37 7.07
C LEU A 409 17.67 -28.22 6.83
N LYS A 410 17.50 -29.41 6.25
CA LYS A 410 18.63 -30.33 5.95
C LYS A 410 19.35 -29.98 4.65
N GLU A 411 18.60 -29.51 3.66
CA GLU A 411 19.10 -29.20 2.33
C GLU A 411 18.32 -28.01 1.74
N ILE A 412 19.06 -27.07 1.13
CA ILE A 412 18.54 -25.89 0.45
C ILE A 412 19.24 -25.79 -0.91
N LYS A 413 18.51 -25.94 -2.02
CA LYS A 413 19.12 -25.89 -3.35
C LYS A 413 19.68 -24.51 -3.67
N ARG A 414 18.95 -23.46 -3.31
CA ARG A 414 19.36 -22.05 -3.46
C ARG A 414 18.88 -21.20 -2.30
N LEU A 415 19.79 -20.39 -1.75
CA LEU A 415 19.55 -19.47 -0.64
C LEU A 415 20.11 -18.08 -0.98
N ASP A 416 19.23 -17.12 -1.13
CA ASP A 416 19.55 -15.73 -1.48
C ASP A 416 19.14 -14.83 -0.30
N ILE A 417 20.12 -14.21 0.38
CA ILE A 417 19.89 -13.38 1.59
C ILE A 417 20.43 -11.96 1.37
N GLN A 418 19.54 -10.98 1.48
CA GLN A 418 19.89 -9.57 1.53
C GLN A 418 19.83 -9.06 2.98
N PHE A 419 20.99 -8.82 3.58
CA PHE A 419 21.09 -8.18 4.89
C PHE A 419 20.84 -6.66 4.75
N ILE A 420 20.11 -6.08 5.70
CA ILE A 420 19.86 -4.64 5.76
C ILE A 420 21.16 -3.87 6.05
N ASP A 421 22.02 -4.42 6.91
CA ASP A 421 23.33 -3.83 7.25
C ASP A 421 24.46 -4.85 7.05
N THR A 422 24.80 -5.61 8.09
CA THR A 422 25.97 -6.49 8.11
C THR A 422 25.55 -7.93 7.87
N ILE A 423 26.30 -8.63 7.02
CA ILE A 423 26.15 -10.08 6.85
C ILE A 423 26.71 -10.74 8.11
N ASP A 424 25.81 -11.31 8.90
CA ASP A 424 26.15 -12.21 9.99
C ASP A 424 25.52 -13.59 9.72
N ILE A 425 26.35 -14.63 9.78
CA ILE A 425 25.98 -16.01 9.44
C ILE A 425 26.49 -16.90 10.57
N PRO A 426 25.62 -17.68 11.25
CA PRO A 426 26.03 -18.59 12.32
C PRO A 426 26.86 -19.78 11.78
N ASP A 427 27.80 -20.31 12.59
CA ASP A 427 28.62 -21.46 12.18
C ASP A 427 27.77 -22.72 11.90
N GLU A 428 26.62 -22.82 12.55
CA GLU A 428 25.60 -23.86 12.36
C GLU A 428 25.12 -24.01 10.92
N ILE A 429 25.30 -23.00 10.05
CA ILE A 429 24.95 -23.11 8.62
C ILE A 429 25.68 -24.27 7.93
N SER A 430 26.88 -24.63 8.42
CA SER A 430 27.68 -25.77 7.92
C SER A 430 26.99 -27.13 8.07
N LYS A 431 25.91 -27.22 8.85
CA LYS A 431 25.08 -28.42 9.01
C LYS A 431 24.05 -28.59 7.88
N ILE A 432 23.82 -27.54 7.08
CA ILE A 432 22.88 -27.53 5.97
C ILE A 432 23.64 -27.81 4.68
N LYS A 433 23.12 -28.73 3.85
CA LYS A 433 23.61 -28.87 2.47
C LYS A 433 23.04 -27.73 1.61
N ILE A 434 23.87 -26.77 1.20
CA ILE A 434 23.45 -25.64 0.37
C ILE A 434 24.05 -25.75 -1.03
N GLY A 435 23.22 -25.68 -2.08
CA GLY A 435 23.68 -25.75 -3.48
C GLY A 435 24.31 -24.44 -3.96
N SER A 436 23.54 -23.33 -3.92
CA SER A 436 24.04 -21.97 -4.17
C SER A 436 23.63 -21.02 -3.05
N LEU A 437 24.55 -20.13 -2.66
CA LEU A 437 24.37 -19.14 -1.61
C LEU A 437 24.73 -17.75 -2.14
N ASN A 438 23.75 -16.86 -2.27
CA ASN A 438 23.98 -15.47 -2.70
C ASN A 438 23.72 -14.52 -1.51
N LEU A 439 24.74 -13.79 -1.06
CA LEU A 439 24.65 -12.88 0.09
C LEU A 439 24.87 -11.42 -0.34
N HIS A 440 24.07 -10.51 0.19
CA HIS A 440 24.21 -9.07 -0.01
C HIS A 440 24.25 -8.34 1.34
N GLY A 441 25.17 -7.39 1.51
CA GLY A 441 25.35 -6.61 2.75
C GLY A 441 26.81 -6.30 3.06
N LYS A 442 27.06 -5.55 4.14
CA LYS A 442 28.40 -5.19 4.62
C LYS A 442 29.08 -6.42 5.24
N ILE A 443 30.33 -6.70 4.87
CA ILE A 443 31.12 -7.80 5.44
C ILE A 443 32.61 -7.52 5.31
N THR A 444 33.44 -8.02 6.23
CA THR A 444 34.90 -7.94 6.12
C THR A 444 35.47 -9.07 5.24
N LYS A 445 36.74 -8.97 4.83
CA LYS A 445 37.41 -10.02 4.06
C LYS A 445 37.52 -11.32 4.87
N GLU A 446 37.77 -11.22 6.17
CA GLU A 446 37.84 -12.34 7.11
C GLU A 446 36.49 -13.04 7.24
N GLY A 447 35.38 -12.28 7.23
CA GLY A 447 34.03 -12.81 7.19
C GLY A 447 33.74 -13.62 5.92
N ILE A 448 34.16 -13.11 4.75
CA ILE A 448 34.04 -13.82 3.47
C ILE A 448 34.81 -15.16 3.52
N GLU A 449 36.07 -15.15 3.97
CA GLU A 449 36.88 -16.37 4.07
C GLU A 449 36.43 -17.32 5.20
N ARG A 450 35.72 -16.84 6.22
CA ARG A 450 35.01 -17.71 7.18
C ARG A 450 33.85 -18.44 6.51
N ILE A 451 32.98 -17.73 5.79
CA ILE A 451 31.80 -18.35 5.14
C ILE A 451 32.23 -19.40 4.12
N LYS A 452 33.26 -19.14 3.30
CA LYS A 452 33.82 -20.13 2.37
C LYS A 452 34.34 -21.40 3.05
N ARG A 453 34.94 -21.29 4.24
CA ARG A 453 35.42 -22.45 5.01
C ARG A 453 34.29 -23.24 5.67
N LEU A 454 33.17 -22.59 6.02
CA LEU A 454 31.99 -23.25 6.57
C LEU A 454 31.20 -24.04 5.51
N LEU A 455 31.26 -23.62 4.25
CA LEU A 455 30.47 -24.16 3.14
C LEU A 455 31.36 -24.43 1.90
N PRO A 456 32.30 -25.38 1.97
CA PRO A 456 33.28 -25.61 0.91
C PRO A 456 32.68 -26.14 -0.42
N ASP A 457 31.52 -26.81 -0.34
CA ASP A 457 30.86 -27.47 -1.49
C ASP A 457 29.71 -26.63 -2.11
N THR A 458 29.60 -25.33 -1.78
CA THR A 458 28.50 -24.44 -2.18
C THR A 458 28.94 -23.38 -3.21
N ASP A 459 28.14 -23.07 -4.23
CA ASP A 459 28.37 -21.91 -5.13
C ASP A 459 28.03 -20.61 -4.40
N ILE A 460 29.03 -19.99 -3.78
CA ILE A 460 28.89 -18.76 -2.98
C ILE A 460 29.17 -17.50 -3.83
N LYS A 461 28.24 -16.55 -3.81
CA LYS A 461 28.45 -15.18 -4.32
C LYS A 461 28.16 -14.17 -3.22
N ILE A 462 28.99 -13.14 -3.10
CA ILE A 462 28.82 -12.08 -2.11
C ILE A 462 28.88 -10.73 -2.82
N ASN A 463 27.86 -9.89 -2.62
CA ASN A 463 27.71 -8.57 -3.25
C ASN A 463 27.90 -8.57 -4.78
N GLY A 464 27.35 -9.58 -5.46
CA GLY A 464 27.46 -9.72 -6.92
C GLY A 464 28.82 -10.22 -7.44
N SER A 465 29.86 -10.27 -6.59
CA SER A 465 31.13 -10.89 -6.97
C SER A 465 31.00 -12.43 -7.00
N ARG A 466 31.22 -13.02 -8.18
CA ARG A 466 31.50 -14.45 -8.31
C ARG A 466 32.93 -14.71 -7.82
N SER A 467 33.13 -15.77 -7.06
CA SER A 467 34.47 -16.26 -6.71
C SER A 467 35.20 -16.71 -7.98
N GLY A 468 36.04 -15.84 -8.55
CA GLY A 468 36.80 -16.13 -9.77
C GLY A 468 37.54 -14.96 -10.40
N SER A 469 37.10 -13.71 -10.18
CA SER A 469 37.78 -12.51 -10.72
C SER A 469 38.09 -11.49 -9.64
N ALA A 470 39.38 -11.30 -9.35
CA ALA A 470 39.85 -10.18 -8.56
C ALA A 470 39.76 -8.89 -9.40
N SER A 471 38.78 -8.04 -9.10
CA SER A 471 38.76 -6.65 -9.56
C SER A 471 38.75 -5.74 -8.35
N PHE A 472 39.86 -5.04 -8.14
CA PHE A 472 40.04 -4.07 -7.07
C PHE A 472 39.27 -2.79 -7.39
N MET A 473 38.63 -2.19 -6.38
CA MET A 473 38.50 -0.75 -6.29
C MET A 473 38.41 -0.34 -4.82
N THR A 474 39.16 0.71 -4.48
CA THR A 474 39.28 1.37 -3.18
C THR A 474 39.81 2.80 -3.43
N PRO A 475 39.50 3.78 -2.58
CA PRO A 475 38.35 3.89 -1.66
C PRO A 475 37.14 4.54 -2.32
#